data_AF-A0A239RGJ6-F1
#
_entry.id   AF-A0A239RGJ6-F1
#
_cell.length_a   1.000
_cell.length_b   1.000
_cell.length_c   1.000
_cell.angle_alpha   90.00
_cell.angle_beta   90.00
_cell.angle_gamma   90.00
#
_symmetry.space_group_name_H-M   'P 1'
#
loop_
_entity.id
_entity.type
_entity.pdbx_description
1 polymer ?
#
loop_
_entity_poly.entity_id
_entity_poly.type
_entity_poly.pdbx_seq_one_letter_code
_entity_poly.pdbx_strand_id
1 'polypeptide(L)'
;MANRGKDKILMFRKLGDRSAAAKLALQTEHKWKYERKNDSTATKDGSVNSDKGLEVTLSIEAVSTRDELNTMLKDSVVNGYNLEVWEIDLAGEKQGDKYPAVYAQGSLNSWEVPDDVEGLETVSTEMAIEGKPVDGYATLSDAQIAEINYTFADTTEITGQ
;
A
#
# COMPACT_ATOMS: atom_id res chain seq x y z
N MET A 1 14.70 -0.58 -18.09
CA MET A 1 15.31 -0.07 -16.85
C MET A 1 14.89 -0.99 -15.70
N ALA A 2 15.67 -1.14 -14.64
CA ALA A 2 15.27 -1.98 -13.51
C ALA A 2 14.32 -1.22 -12.58
N ASN A 3 13.18 -1.83 -12.23
CA ASN A 3 12.23 -1.26 -11.28
C ASN A 3 12.83 -1.29 -9.87
N ARG A 4 12.73 -0.18 -9.12
CA ARG A 4 13.25 -0.11 -7.75
C ARG A 4 12.08 0.05 -6.78
N GLY A 5 12.06 -0.74 -5.71
CA GLY A 5 11.00 -0.68 -4.69
C GLY A 5 10.83 0.72 -4.07
N LYS A 6 11.93 1.47 -3.93
CA LYS A 6 11.92 2.85 -3.41
C LYS A 6 11.10 3.85 -4.25
N ASP A 7 10.86 3.55 -5.52
CA ASP A 7 10.10 4.42 -6.43
C ASP A 7 8.59 4.10 -6.38
N LYS A 8 8.20 3.04 -5.65
CA LYS A 8 6.81 2.66 -5.41
C LYS A 8 6.37 3.11 -4.03
N ILE A 9 5.25 3.81 -3.96
CA ILE A 9 4.70 4.31 -2.69
C ILE A 9 3.27 3.82 -2.48
N LEU A 10 2.93 3.49 -1.25
CA LEU A 10 1.55 3.24 -0.85
C LEU A 10 0.87 4.49 -0.29
N MET A 11 -0.35 4.74 -0.77
CA MET A 11 -1.28 5.70 -0.20
C MET A 11 -2.56 5.01 0.22
N PHE A 12 -3.19 5.51 1.29
CA PHE A 12 -4.39 4.93 1.88
C PHE A 12 -5.48 5.96 2.08
N ARG A 13 -6.72 5.51 2.02
CA ARG A 13 -7.90 6.28 2.42
C ARG A 13 -8.96 5.34 2.99
N LYS A 14 -9.77 5.84 3.91
CA LYS A 14 -10.97 5.12 4.35
C LYS A 14 -11.98 5.01 3.22
N LEU A 15 -12.50 3.81 2.97
CA LEU A 15 -13.50 3.60 1.93
C LEU A 15 -14.76 4.44 2.22
N GLY A 16 -15.18 5.25 1.25
CA GLY A 16 -16.32 6.16 1.37
C GLY A 16 -16.00 7.56 1.88
N ASP A 17 -14.75 7.82 2.32
CA ASP A 17 -14.28 9.17 2.59
C ASP A 17 -13.99 9.94 1.29
N ARG A 18 -14.18 11.26 1.33
CA ARG A 18 -13.92 12.19 0.22
C ARG A 18 -12.62 12.97 0.39
N SER A 19 -11.90 12.75 1.50
CA SER A 19 -10.57 13.32 1.73
C SER A 19 -9.54 12.83 0.69
N ALA A 20 -8.40 13.52 0.62
CA ALA A 20 -7.27 13.07 -0.17
C ALA A 20 -6.63 11.83 0.50
N ALA A 21 -6.09 10.91 -0.30
CA ALA A 21 -5.36 9.76 0.24
C ALA A 21 -4.07 10.24 0.93
N ALA A 22 -3.73 9.59 2.05
CA ALA A 22 -2.53 9.90 2.81
C ALA A 22 -1.42 8.88 2.52
N LYS A 23 -0.18 9.35 2.43
CA LYS A 23 0.99 8.50 2.22
C LYS A 23 1.34 7.77 3.51
N LEU A 24 1.59 6.47 3.43
CA LEU A 24 2.19 5.75 4.55
C LEU A 24 3.68 6.13 4.64
N ALA A 25 4.07 6.75 5.75
CA ALA A 25 5.43 7.18 5.99
C ALA A 25 6.36 5.98 6.24
N LEU A 26 7.66 6.17 5.95
CA LEU A 26 8.75 5.27 6.34
C LEU A 26 8.54 3.78 6.00
N GLN A 27 7.92 3.50 4.85
CA GLN A 27 7.78 2.14 4.32
C GLN A 27 9.16 1.52 4.07
N THR A 28 9.40 0.36 4.65
CA THR A 28 10.61 -0.44 4.42
C THR A 28 10.38 -1.46 3.31
N GLU A 29 9.20 -2.06 3.29
CA GLU A 29 8.79 -3.04 2.27
C GLU A 29 7.27 -3.06 2.10
N HIS A 30 6.81 -3.30 0.87
CA HIS A 30 5.46 -3.78 0.62
C HIS A 30 5.48 -4.87 -0.44
N LYS A 31 4.53 -5.79 -0.35
CA LYS A 31 4.49 -6.98 -1.20
C LYS A 31 3.07 -7.34 -1.57
N TRP A 32 2.82 -7.40 -2.88
CA TRP A 32 1.61 -8.03 -3.42
C TRP A 32 1.81 -9.54 -3.58
N LYS A 33 0.88 -10.32 -3.06
CA LYS A 33 0.78 -11.75 -3.26
C LYS A 33 -0.53 -12.06 -4.01
N TYR A 34 -0.41 -12.71 -5.16
CA TYR A 34 -1.55 -13.16 -5.97
C TYR A 34 -1.60 -14.69 -5.93
N GLU A 35 -2.67 -15.26 -5.41
CA GLU A 35 -2.84 -16.70 -5.25
C GLU A 35 -4.17 -17.16 -5.84
N ARG A 36 -4.12 -18.10 -6.80
CA ARG A 36 -5.34 -18.72 -7.34
C ARG A 36 -5.57 -20.04 -6.62
N LYS A 37 -6.66 -20.11 -5.85
CA LYS A 37 -7.07 -21.37 -5.22
C LYS A 37 -7.78 -22.22 -6.26
N ASN A 38 -7.37 -23.48 -6.38
CA ASN A 38 -8.05 -24.48 -7.19
C ASN A 38 -8.34 -25.69 -6.31
N ASP A 39 -9.56 -26.20 -6.37
CA ASP A 39 -9.90 -27.50 -5.81
C ASP A 39 -9.74 -28.56 -6.88
N SER A 40 -9.04 -29.64 -6.54
CA SER A 40 -8.82 -30.78 -7.43
C SER A 40 -9.61 -31.97 -6.88
N THR A 41 -10.71 -32.32 -7.53
CA THR A 41 -11.50 -33.51 -7.17
C THR A 41 -11.03 -34.70 -8.00
N ALA A 42 -10.41 -35.68 -7.34
CA ALA A 42 -9.98 -36.90 -8.00
C ALA A 42 -11.20 -37.77 -8.39
N THR A 43 -11.34 -38.05 -9.68
CA THR A 43 -12.34 -38.98 -10.20
C THR A 43 -11.67 -40.22 -10.76
N LYS A 44 -12.45 -41.25 -11.08
CA LYS A 44 -11.92 -42.48 -11.68
C LYS A 44 -11.37 -42.26 -13.10
N ASP A 45 -11.74 -41.16 -13.74
CA ASP A 45 -11.35 -40.79 -15.11
C ASP A 45 -10.27 -39.69 -15.13
N GLY A 46 -9.74 -39.32 -13.96
CA GLY A 46 -8.73 -38.27 -13.79
C GLY A 46 -9.17 -37.19 -12.81
N SER A 47 -8.31 -36.21 -12.58
CA SER A 47 -8.64 -35.11 -11.68
C SER A 47 -9.45 -34.02 -12.40
N VAL A 48 -10.53 -33.55 -11.77
CA VAL A 48 -11.31 -32.40 -12.22
C VAL A 48 -11.00 -31.21 -11.33
N ASN A 49 -10.49 -30.14 -11.92
CA ASN A 49 -10.17 -28.91 -11.21
C ASN A 49 -11.36 -27.93 -11.23
N SER A 50 -11.65 -27.31 -10.08
CA SER A 50 -12.61 -26.22 -9.91
C SER A 50 -11.87 -24.97 -9.43
N ASP A 51 -12.02 -23.86 -10.15
CA ASP A 51 -11.42 -22.56 -9.80
C ASP A 51 -12.17 -21.95 -8.61
N LYS A 52 -11.48 -21.73 -7.48
CA LYS A 52 -12.02 -21.09 -6.28
C LYS A 52 -11.85 -19.57 -6.27
N GLY A 53 -11.25 -19.01 -7.32
CA GLY A 53 -11.04 -17.57 -7.46
C GLY A 53 -9.62 -17.12 -7.10
N LEU A 54 -9.40 -15.83 -7.32
CA LEU A 54 -8.14 -15.15 -7.04
C LEU A 54 -8.22 -14.51 -5.66
N GLU A 55 -7.28 -14.84 -4.80
CA GLU A 55 -7.01 -14.14 -3.56
C GLU A 55 -5.80 -13.25 -3.74
N VAL A 56 -5.93 -11.99 -3.31
CA VAL A 56 -4.84 -11.02 -3.33
C VAL A 56 -4.62 -10.49 -1.92
N THR A 57 -3.35 -10.48 -1.51
CA THR A 57 -2.92 -9.96 -0.22
C THR A 57 -1.83 -8.92 -0.43
N LEU A 58 -1.92 -7.81 0.29
CA LEU A 58 -0.87 -6.80 0.38
C LEU A 58 -0.27 -6.84 1.78
N SER A 59 0.99 -7.24 1.90
CA SER A 59 1.75 -7.21 3.16
C SER A 59 2.60 -5.93 3.20
N ILE A 60 2.66 -5.27 4.35
CA ILE A 60 3.31 -3.97 4.52
C ILE A 60 4.16 -3.98 5.78
N GLU A 61 5.39 -3.49 5.65
CA GLU A 61 6.29 -3.19 6.74
C GLU A 61 6.74 -1.72 6.67
N ALA A 62 6.64 -1.01 7.79
CA ALA A 62 7.06 0.39 7.90
C ALA A 62 7.58 0.71 9.30
N VAL A 63 8.31 1.81 9.45
CA VAL A 63 8.59 2.37 10.79
C VAL A 63 7.34 3.08 11.27
N SER A 64 6.88 2.72 12.47
CA SER A 64 5.69 3.29 13.10
C SER A 64 5.89 4.78 13.38
N THR A 65 4.89 5.57 13.01
CA THR A 65 4.80 7.02 13.20
C THR A 65 3.54 7.37 13.98
N ARG A 66 3.54 8.49 14.69
CA ARG A 66 2.37 8.97 15.46
C ARG A 66 1.39 9.80 14.62
N ASP A 67 1.31 9.53 13.32
CA ASP A 67 0.45 10.29 12.42
C ASP A 67 -1.01 9.80 12.45
N GLU A 68 -1.89 10.63 11.90
CA GLU A 68 -3.33 10.32 11.80
C GLU A 68 -3.57 9.10 10.91
N LEU A 69 -2.68 8.83 9.95
CA LEU A 69 -2.83 7.69 9.05
C LEU A 69 -2.63 6.37 9.79
N ASN A 70 -1.55 6.19 10.56
CA ASN A 70 -1.34 4.98 11.36
C ASN A 70 -2.46 4.78 12.39
N THR A 71 -2.96 5.88 12.95
CA THR A 71 -4.14 5.83 13.84
C THR A 71 -5.36 5.30 13.08
N MET A 72 -5.62 5.79 11.87
CA MET A 72 -6.72 5.35 11.00
C MET A 72 -6.56 3.89 10.56
N LEU A 73 -5.35 3.46 10.19
CA LEU A 73 -5.08 2.07 9.79
C LEU A 73 -5.29 1.11 10.96
N LYS A 74 -4.78 1.43 12.16
CA LYS A 74 -5.06 0.66 13.38
C LYS A 74 -6.56 0.62 13.69
N ASP A 75 -7.24 1.76 13.58
CA ASP A 75 -8.68 1.88 13.82
C ASP A 75 -9.50 1.04 12.81
N SER A 76 -9.03 0.89 11.57
CA SER A 76 -9.65 0.03 10.56
C SER A 76 -9.65 -1.45 10.95
N VAL A 77 -8.58 -1.92 11.59
CA VAL A 77 -8.48 -3.29 12.12
C VAL A 77 -9.41 -3.46 13.32
N VAL A 78 -9.42 -2.50 14.24
CA VAL A 78 -10.23 -2.56 15.47
C VAL A 78 -11.73 -2.52 15.15
N ASN A 79 -12.14 -1.66 14.21
CA ASN A 79 -13.56 -1.46 13.88
C ASN A 79 -14.02 -2.26 12.66
N GLY A 80 -13.11 -2.93 11.95
CA GLY A 80 -13.41 -3.80 10.82
C GLY A 80 -14.02 -3.06 9.62
N TYR A 81 -13.47 -1.91 9.23
CA TYR A 81 -13.91 -1.19 8.02
C TYR A 81 -12.90 -1.26 6.90
N ASN A 82 -13.41 -1.12 5.67
CA ASN A 82 -12.61 -1.23 4.47
C ASN A 82 -11.85 0.07 4.15
N LEU A 83 -10.72 -0.11 3.51
CA LEU A 83 -9.81 0.92 3.04
C LEU A 83 -9.66 0.83 1.53
N GLU A 84 -9.27 1.96 0.95
CA GLU A 84 -8.72 2.07 -0.38
C GLU A 84 -7.21 2.20 -0.29
N VAL A 85 -6.50 1.53 -1.20
CA VAL A 85 -5.05 1.59 -1.32
C VAL A 85 -4.63 1.85 -2.76
N TRP A 86 -3.60 2.67 -2.93
CA TRP A 86 -2.94 2.91 -4.20
C TRP A 86 -1.45 2.61 -4.07
N GLU A 87 -0.91 1.73 -4.91
CA GLU A 87 0.53 1.65 -5.18
C GLU A 87 0.84 2.55 -6.37
N ILE A 88 1.61 3.62 -6.15
CA ILE A 88 1.95 4.59 -7.20
C ILE A 88 3.42 4.43 -7.57
N ASP A 89 3.72 4.29 -8.86
CA ASP A 89 5.08 4.20 -9.38
C ASP A 89 5.56 5.58 -9.86
N LEU A 90 6.47 6.17 -9.09
CA LEU A 90 7.04 7.49 -9.33
C LEU A 90 8.05 7.53 -10.47
N ALA A 91 8.64 6.37 -10.81
CA ALA A 91 9.58 6.21 -11.92
C ALA A 91 8.89 5.77 -13.22
N GLY A 92 7.61 5.41 -13.14
CA GLY A 92 6.81 4.97 -14.28
C GLY A 92 6.49 6.09 -15.28
N GLU A 93 6.15 5.70 -16.51
CA GLU A 93 5.80 6.63 -17.57
C GLU A 93 4.45 7.30 -17.27
N LYS A 94 4.48 8.63 -17.09
CA LYS A 94 3.29 9.41 -16.79
C LYS A 94 2.34 9.50 -17.98
N GLN A 95 1.06 9.55 -17.68
CA GLN A 95 0.03 9.98 -18.62
C GLN A 95 -0.40 11.41 -18.28
N GLY A 96 0.20 12.39 -18.97
CA GLY A 96 0.07 13.80 -18.58
C GLY A 96 0.72 14.04 -17.21
N ASP A 97 -0.07 14.57 -16.27
CA ASP A 97 0.40 14.84 -14.90
C ASP A 97 0.19 13.65 -13.93
N LYS A 98 -0.32 12.53 -14.42
CA LYS A 98 -0.67 11.37 -13.58
C LYS A 98 0.40 10.29 -13.63
N TYR A 99 0.66 9.71 -12.47
CA TYR A 99 1.59 8.59 -12.30
C TYR A 99 0.86 7.27 -12.48
N PRO A 100 1.49 6.25 -13.10
CA PRO A 100 0.92 4.90 -13.14
C PRO A 100 0.73 4.38 -11.72
N ALA A 101 -0.42 3.76 -11.48
CA ALA A 101 -0.80 3.28 -10.17
C ALA A 101 -1.65 2.01 -10.23
N VAL A 102 -1.55 1.19 -9.19
CA VAL A 102 -2.43 0.05 -8.95
C VAL A 102 -3.38 0.40 -7.81
N TYR A 103 -4.67 0.34 -8.08
CA TYR A 103 -5.72 0.61 -7.10
C TYR A 103 -6.33 -0.68 -6.57
N ALA A 104 -6.58 -0.76 -5.27
CA ALA A 104 -7.35 -1.84 -4.67
C ALA A 104 -8.16 -1.36 -3.46
N GLN A 105 -9.12 -2.19 -3.05
CA GLN A 105 -9.92 -2.00 -1.84
C GLN A 105 -9.83 -3.26 -0.98
N GLY A 106 -10.01 -3.14 0.33
CA GLY A 106 -9.95 -4.29 1.21
C GLY A 106 -9.93 -3.94 2.68
N SER A 107 -9.72 -4.94 3.53
CA SER A 107 -9.64 -4.80 4.98
C SER A 107 -8.26 -5.17 5.48
N LEU A 108 -7.74 -4.43 6.47
CA LEU A 108 -6.57 -4.86 7.22
C LEU A 108 -6.97 -5.98 8.19
N ASN A 109 -6.26 -7.10 8.13
CA ASN A 109 -6.50 -8.27 8.96
C ASN A 109 -5.71 -8.23 10.27
N SER A 110 -4.57 -7.54 10.28
CA SER A 110 -3.65 -7.46 11.42
C SER A 110 -3.04 -6.08 11.53
N TRP A 111 -2.66 -5.69 12.74
CA TRP A 111 -1.84 -4.51 13.00
C TRP A 111 -0.91 -4.83 14.16
N GLU A 112 0.35 -5.06 13.86
CA GLU A 112 1.35 -5.48 14.83
C GLU A 112 2.41 -4.39 14.97
N VAL A 113 2.61 -3.90 16.20
CA VAL A 113 3.66 -2.95 16.57
C VAL A 113 4.37 -3.52 17.79
N PRO A 114 5.55 -4.15 17.63
CA PRO A 114 6.34 -4.60 18.76
C PRO A 114 7.03 -3.40 19.41
N ASP A 115 6.79 -3.24 20.71
CA ASP A 115 7.47 -2.23 21.54
C ASP A 115 8.83 -2.77 21.99
N ASP A 116 9.84 -2.65 21.13
CA ASP A 116 11.22 -3.00 21.47
C ASP A 116 11.89 -1.92 22.34
N VAL A 117 12.77 -2.34 23.25
CA VAL A 117 13.45 -1.44 24.20
C VAL A 117 14.61 -0.65 23.60
N GLU A 118 15.17 -1.10 22.47
CA GLU A 118 16.37 -0.53 21.85
C GLU A 118 16.15 -0.06 20.40
N GLY A 119 15.15 -0.62 19.70
CA GLY A 119 14.83 -0.36 18.30
C GLY A 119 13.78 0.72 18.05
N LEU A 120 13.66 1.14 16.78
CA LEU A 120 12.50 1.91 16.33
C LEU A 120 11.29 0.98 16.28
N GLU A 121 10.14 1.45 16.74
CA GLU A 121 8.86 0.75 16.58
C GLU A 121 8.61 0.52 15.09
N THR A 122 8.45 -0.74 14.67
CA THR A 122 8.03 -1.09 13.32
C THR A 122 6.56 -1.49 13.32
N VAL A 123 5.86 -1.25 12.23
CA VAL A 123 4.52 -1.78 12.01
C VAL A 123 4.58 -2.87 10.95
N SER A 124 3.93 -4.00 11.24
CA SER A 124 3.63 -5.05 10.26
C SER A 124 2.12 -5.21 10.15
N THR A 125 1.61 -5.21 8.91
CA THR A 125 0.17 -5.33 8.65
C THR A 125 -0.09 -6.06 7.33
N GLU A 126 -1.19 -6.81 7.28
CA GLU A 126 -1.64 -7.48 6.07
C GLU A 126 -3.05 -7.02 5.69
N MET A 127 -3.21 -6.64 4.43
CA MET A 127 -4.49 -6.27 3.82
C MET A 127 -5.00 -7.43 2.95
N ALA A 128 -6.21 -7.90 3.23
CA ALA A 128 -6.96 -8.76 2.32
C ALA A 128 -7.70 -7.89 1.31
N ILE A 129 -7.49 -8.17 0.03
CA ILE A 129 -8.05 -7.36 -1.06
C ILE A 129 -9.39 -7.93 -1.49
N GLU A 130 -10.38 -7.05 -1.57
CA GLU A 130 -11.69 -7.36 -2.12
C GLU A 130 -11.66 -7.22 -3.64
N GLY A 131 -11.77 -8.35 -4.33
CA GLY A 131 -11.75 -8.40 -5.79
C GLY A 131 -10.34 -8.39 -6.36
N LYS A 132 -10.14 -7.65 -7.46
CA LYS A 132 -8.87 -7.61 -8.19
C LYS A 132 -8.32 -6.19 -8.18
N PRO A 133 -7.02 -6.02 -7.89
CA PRO A 133 -6.36 -4.74 -8.13
C PRO A 133 -6.54 -4.29 -9.59
N VAL A 134 -6.69 -3.00 -9.80
CA VAL A 134 -6.95 -2.37 -11.10
C VAL A 134 -5.83 -1.41 -11.43
N ASP A 135 -5.19 -1.60 -12.58
CA ASP A 135 -4.21 -0.66 -13.12
C ASP A 135 -4.88 0.64 -13.54
N GLY A 136 -4.21 1.75 -13.28
CA GLY A 136 -4.71 3.08 -13.62
C GLY A 136 -3.63 4.15 -13.46
N TYR A 137 -4.08 5.39 -13.29
CA TYR A 137 -3.21 6.54 -13.11
C TYR A 137 -3.72 7.42 -11.96
N ALA A 138 -2.82 7.72 -11.02
CA ALA A 138 -3.10 8.55 -9.85
C ALA A 138 -2.50 9.95 -9.99
N THR A 139 -3.23 10.95 -9.51
CA THR A 139 -2.73 12.33 -9.38
C THR A 139 -2.22 12.53 -7.97
N LEU A 140 -1.03 13.11 -7.85
CA LEU A 140 -0.46 13.56 -6.58
C LEU A 140 -0.54 15.08 -6.52
N SER A 141 -0.90 15.63 -5.36
CA SER A 141 -0.82 17.06 -5.10
C SER A 141 0.63 17.50 -4.90
N ASP A 142 0.92 18.79 -5.09
CA ASP A 142 2.27 19.34 -4.88
C ASP A 142 2.76 19.10 -3.45
N ALA A 143 1.87 19.16 -2.46
CA ALA A 143 2.19 18.86 -1.06
C ALA A 143 2.60 17.39 -0.87
N GLN A 144 1.87 16.45 -1.51
CA GLN A 144 2.21 15.03 -1.46
C GLN A 144 3.55 14.76 -2.16
N ILE A 145 3.80 15.39 -3.32
CA ILE A 145 5.08 15.27 -4.03
C ILE A 145 6.22 15.83 -3.19
N ALA A 146 6.02 16.97 -2.51
CA ALA A 146 7.00 17.55 -1.61
C ALA A 146 7.32 16.61 -0.44
N GLU A 147 6.31 16.00 0.20
CA GLU A 147 6.48 15.02 1.27
C GLU A 147 7.20 13.74 0.80
N ILE A 148 6.92 13.30 -0.44
CA ILE A 148 7.62 12.19 -1.07
C ILE A 148 9.09 12.50 -1.33
N ASN A 149 9.37 13.70 -1.82
CA ASN A 149 10.71 14.16 -2.15
C ASN A 149 11.46 14.75 -0.95
N TYR A 150 10.85 14.82 0.24
CA TYR A 150 11.37 15.48 1.45
C TYR A 150 12.60 14.78 2.08
N THR A 151 13.38 14.03 1.29
CA THR A 151 14.76 13.63 1.57
C THR A 151 15.72 14.26 0.56
N PHE A 152 15.44 15.49 0.10
CA PHE A 152 16.44 16.32 -0.57
C PHE A 152 16.40 17.74 0.02
N ALA A 153 17.22 17.95 1.05
CA ALA A 153 17.70 19.29 1.38
C ALA A 153 18.92 19.57 0.49
N ASP A 154 18.84 20.60 -0.34
CA ASP A 154 20.00 21.13 -1.06
C ASP A 154 21.08 21.55 -0.04
N THR A 155 22.35 21.37 -0.39
CA THR A 155 23.51 21.73 0.46
C THR A 155 23.91 23.20 0.34
N THR A 156 23.17 24.00 -0.42
CA THR A 156 23.45 25.44 -0.61
C THR A 156 22.55 26.34 0.24
N GLU A 157 23.05 27.54 0.58
CA GLU A 157 22.46 28.45 1.57
C GLU A 157 20.98 28.77 1.33
N ILE A 158 20.18 28.67 2.40
CA ILE A 158 18.87 29.33 2.48
C ILE A 158 19.10 30.83 2.60
N THR A 159 19.02 31.54 1.47
CA THR A 159 19.04 33.01 1.43
C THR A 159 17.61 33.55 1.24
N GLY A 160 16.97 33.87 2.36
CA GLY A 160 16.13 35.06 2.59
C GLY A 160 14.79 35.23 1.86
N GLN A 161 13.72 35.41 2.65
CA GLN A 161 13.17 36.75 2.87
C GLN A 161 12.66 36.91 4.30
#